data_AF-A0A2D4XP32-F1
#
_entry.id   AF-A0A2D4XP32-F1
#
_cell.length_a   1.000
_cell.length_b   1.000
_cell.length_c   1.000
_cell.angle_alpha   90.00
_cell.angle_beta   90.00
_cell.angle_gamma   90.00
#
_symmetry.space_group_name_H-M   'P 1'
#
loop_
_entity.id
_entity.type
_entity.pdbx_description
1 polymer ?
#
loop_
_entity_poly.entity_id
_entity_poly.type
_entity_poly.pdbx_seq_one_letter_code
_entity_poly.pdbx_strand_id
1 'polypeptide(L)' 'MKFICEICGNELNLYKVKFVSENNKLICKKAVCCNKYMTQVKSGEYEGFPDIKRNDSALNTGDKLWNDFKHNNVE' A
#
# COMPACT_ATOMS: atom_id res chain seq x y z
N MET A 1 2.18 12.27 -3.05
CA MET A 1 3.11 11.50 -2.20
C MET A 1 4.35 12.33 -1.96
N LYS A 2 4.72 12.51 -0.69
CA LYS A 2 5.85 13.35 -0.29
C LYS A 2 7.10 12.49 -0.10
N PHE A 3 8.23 12.98 -0.60
CA PHE A 3 9.55 12.37 -0.47
C PHE A 3 10.50 13.39 0.15
N ILE A 4 11.44 12.92 0.97
CA ILE A 4 12.46 13.76 1.60
C ILE A 4 13.85 13.17 1.33
N CYS A 5 14.81 14.04 1.02
CA CYS A 5 16.21 13.66 0.93
C CYS A 5 16.83 13.71 2.34
N GLU A 6 17.37 12.59 2.81
CA GLU A 6 18.01 12.51 4.13
C GLU A 6 19.37 13.24 4.20
N ILE A 7 19.95 13.63 3.06
CA ILE A 7 21.25 14.33 3.01
C ILE A 7 21.07 15.85 3.09
N CYS A 8 20.20 16.42 2.27
CA CYS A 8 20.05 17.87 2.15
C CYS A 8 18.71 18.40 2.67
N GLY A 9 17.81 17.53 3.12
CA GLY A 9 16.49 17.92 3.61
C GLY A 9 15.51 18.37 2.53
N ASN A 10 15.89 18.33 1.25
CA ASN A 10 14.99 18.71 0.16
C ASN A 10 13.75 17.82 0.13
N GLU A 11 12.60 18.46 -0.05
CA GLU A 11 11.31 17.79 -0.16
C GLU A 11 10.83 17.78 -1.60
N LEU A 12 10.26 16.66 -2.03
CA LEU A 12 9.67 16.50 -3.34
C LEU A 12 8.26 15.93 -3.19
N ASN A 13 7.26 16.64 -3.68
CA ASN A 13 5.88 16.15 -3.70
C ASN A 13 5.51 15.71 -5.12
N LEU A 14 5.20 14.42 -5.28
CA LEU A 14 4.82 13.82 -6.56
C LEU A 14 3.38 13.31 -6.48
N TYR A 15 2.53 13.78 -7.38
CA TYR A 15 1.13 13.34 -7.45
C TYR A 15 0.98 11.91 -7.98
N LYS A 16 1.73 11.56 -9.03
CA LYS A 16 1.74 10.22 -9.64
C LYS A 16 3.14 9.61 -9.59
N VAL A 17 3.29 8.52 -8.85
CA VAL A 17 4.54 7.79 -8.71
C VAL A 17 4.43 6.36 -9.23
N LYS A 18 5.52 5.88 -9.83
CA LYS A 18 5.70 4.48 -10.20
C LYS A 18 6.78 3.92 -9.27
N PHE A 19 6.41 2.98 -8.44
CA PHE A 19 7.36 2.24 -7.61
C PHE A 19 7.95 1.09 -8.41
N VAL A 20 9.24 0.85 -8.25
CA VAL A 20 9.95 -0.30 -8.79
C VAL A 20 10.50 -1.08 -7.61
N SER A 21 10.38 -2.42 -7.64
CA SER A 21 11.02 -3.28 -6.66
C SER A 21 12.48 -3.49 -7.05
N GLU A 22 13.41 -3.06 -6.21
CA GLU A 22 14.85 -3.27 -6.36
C GLU A 22 15.40 -3.69 -4.99
N ASN A 23 16.13 -4.81 -4.92
CA ASN A 23 16.69 -5.35 -3.67
C ASN A 23 15.66 -5.50 -2.53
N ASN A 24 14.47 -6.04 -2.84
CA ASN A 24 13.33 -6.19 -1.91
C ASN A 24 12.82 -4.88 -1.29
N LYS A 25 13.14 -3.73 -1.89
CA LYS A 25 12.62 -2.41 -1.48
C LYS A 25 11.88 -1.76 -2.63
N LEU A 26 10.77 -1.09 -2.30
CA LEU A 26 10.04 -0.26 -3.24
C LEU A 26 10.71 1.11 -3.33
N ILE A 27 11.27 1.41 -4.50
CA ILE A 27 11.94 2.68 -4.77
C ILE A 27 11.17 3.49 -5.81
N CYS A 28 11.22 4.81 -5.68
CA CYS A 28 10.65 5.73 -6.67
C CYS A 28 11.78 6.31 -7.53
N LYS A 29 11.93 5.84 -8.78
CA LYS A 29 13.00 6.29 -9.70
C LYS A 29 12.98 7.78 -10.01
N LYS A 30 11.82 8.45 -9.83
CA LYS A 30 11.66 9.89 -10.04
C LYS A 30 12.07 10.73 -8.83
N ALA A 31 12.20 10.12 -7.65
CA ALA A 31 12.57 10.80 -6.42
C ALA A 31 14.04 10.50 -6.12
N VAL A 32 14.93 11.22 -6.80
CA VAL A 32 16.39 11.11 -6.67
C VAL A 32 16.96 12.47 -6.30
N CYS A 33 17.76 12.53 -5.24
CA CYS A 33 18.45 13.73 -4.81
C CYS A 33 19.81 13.34 -4.21
N CYS A 34 20.85 14.16 -4.41
CA CYS A 34 22.20 13.86 -3.93
C CYS A 34 22.72 12.47 -4.32
N ASN A 35 22.43 12.02 -5.55
CA ASN A 35 22.76 10.69 -6.08
C ASN A 35 22.18 9.50 -5.29
N LYS A 36 21.18 9.73 -4.45
CA LYS A 36 20.44 8.69 -3.72
C LYS A 36 18.95 8.81 -3.94
N TYR A 37 18.24 7.69 -3.80
CA TYR A 37 16.77 7.70 -3.80
C TYR A 37 16.26 8.36 -2.52
N MET A 38 15.22 9.20 -2.66
CA MET A 38 14.60 9.89 -1.55
C MET A 38 13.64 8.96 -0.80
N THR A 39 13.51 9.16 0.51
CA THR A 39 12.63 8.35 1.38
C THR A 39 11.21 8.90 1.33
N GLN A 40 10.22 8.01 1.21
CA GLN A 40 8.81 8.42 1.24
C GLN A 40 8.42 8.84 2.65
N VAL A 41 7.93 10.07 2.79
CA VAL A 41 7.30 10.55 4.03
C VAL A 41 5.89 9.99 4.05
N LYS A 42 5.67 8.99 4.91
CA LYS A 42 4.33 8.46 5.19
C LYS A 42 3.65 9.42 6.17
N SER A 43 2.92 10.41 5.66
CA SER A 43 1.95 11.12 6.52
C SER A 43 0.82 10.15 6.84
N GLY A 44 0.36 10.12 8.10
CA GLY A 44 -0.74 9.26 8.56
C GLY A 44 -2.07 9.49 7.83
N GLU A 45 -2.16 10.54 6.99
CA GLU A 45 -3.32 10.89 6.18
C GLU A 45 -3.51 10.04 4.93
N TYR A 46 -2.65 9.05 4.65
CA TYR A 46 -2.92 8.10 3.56
C TYR A 46 -3.90 6.99 4.01
N GLU A 47 -5.13 7.38 4.37
CA GLU A 47 -6.32 6.53 4.35
C GLU A 47 -6.81 6.31 2.89
N GLY A 48 -5.88 6.25 1.93
CA GLY A 48 -6.18 6.14 0.50
C GLY A 48 -6.32 4.71 -0.01
N PHE A 49 -6.10 3.71 0.85
CA PHE A 49 -6.52 2.34 0.56
C PHE A 49 -7.92 2.19 1.15
N PRO A 50 -8.98 2.03 0.33
CA PRO A 50 -10.25 1.59 0.88
C PRO A 50 -10.01 0.23 1.52
N ASP A 51 -10.11 0.17 2.85
CA ASP A 51 -10.22 -1.11 3.52
C ASP A 51 -11.47 -1.78 2.94
N ILE A 52 -11.27 -2.84 2.16
CA ILE A 52 -12.37 -3.72 1.76
C ILE A 52 -12.83 -4.43 3.02
N LYS A 53 -13.68 -3.76 3.80
CA LYS A 53 -14.45 -4.39 4.86
C LYS A 53 -15.46 -5.30 4.18
N ARG A 54 -15.11 -6.59 4.07
CA ARG A 54 -16.07 -7.63 3.67
C ARG A 54 -17.17 -7.61 4.73
N ASN A 55 -18.34 -7.13 4.34
CA ASN A 55 -19.50 -7.19 5.22
C ASN A 55 -19.98 -8.64 5.24
N ASP A 56 -19.69 -9.37 6.32
CA ASP A 56 -20.15 -10.76 6.50
C ASP A 56 -21.68 -10.91 6.37
N SER A 57 -22.45 -9.84 6.63
CA SER A 57 -23.91 -9.88 6.45
C SER A 57 -24.35 -10.02 4.99
N ALA A 58 -23.50 -9.64 4.02
CA ALA A 58 -23.75 -9.85 2.59
C ALA A 58 -23.34 -11.25 2.10
N LEU A 59 -22.56 -12.01 2.89
CA LEU A 59 -22.10 -13.36 2.57
C LEU A 59 -23.04 -14.46 3.12
N ASN A 60 -23.89 -14.13 4.09
CA ASN A 60 -24.79 -15.10 4.72
C ASN A 60 -26.13 -15.29 3.98
N THR A 61 -26.33 -14.65 2.82
CA THR A 61 -27.57 -14.77 2.03
C THR A 61 -27.53 -15.99 1.10
N GLY A 62 -27.27 -17.17 1.65
CA GLY A 62 -27.42 -18.46 0.94
C GLY A 62 -26.32 -18.82 -0.06
N ASP A 63 -25.14 -18.20 0.00
CA ASP A 63 -24.02 -18.56 -0.87
C ASP A 63 -23.44 -19.93 -0.49
N LYS A 64 -23.71 -20.93 -1.32
CA LYS A 64 -23.38 -22.34 -1.09
C LYS A 64 -21.87 -22.56 -0.95
N LEU A 65 -21.07 -21.78 -1.68
CA LEU A 65 -19.60 -21.83 -1.63
C LEU A 65 -19.03 -21.38 -0.28
N TRP A 66 -19.67 -20.40 0.37
CA TRP A 66 -19.22 -19.86 1.66
C TRP A 66 -19.52 -20.82 2.81
N ASN A 67 -20.67 -21.48 2.77
CA ASN A 67 -21.03 -22.50 3.75
C ASN A 67 -20.12 -23.73 3.63
N ASP A 68 -19.84 -24.19 2.42
CA ASP A 68 -18.92 -25.33 2.20
C ASP A 68 -17.49 -25.02 2.66
N PHE A 69 -17.03 -23.78 2.53
CA PHE A 69 -15.72 -23.35 3.04
C PHE A 69 -15.66 -23.35 4.57
N LYS A 70 -16.72 -22.89 5.25
CA LYS A 70 -16.79 -22.90 6.72
C LYS A 70 -16.85 -24.31 7.28
N HIS A 71 -17.59 -25.22 6.66
CA HIS A 71 -17.73 -26.59 7.16
C HIS A 71 -16.52 -27.48 6.89
N ASN A 72 -15.73 -27.21 5.85
CA ASN A 72 -14.55 -28.02 5.50
C ASN A 72 -13.24 -27.56 6.17
N ASN A 73 -13.21 -26.42 6.86
CA ASN A 73 -12.02 -25.89 7.53
C ASN A 73 -12.11 -25.92 9.07
N VAL A 74 -13.02 -26.73 9.63
CA VAL A 74 -13.01 -27.03 11.07
C VAL A 74 -12.43 -28.43 11.22
N GLU A 75 -11.12 -28.50 11.44
CA GLU A 75 -10.51 -29.63 12.17
C GLU A 75 -10.86 -29.54 13.65
#